data_AF-A0A381WNT8-F1
#
_entry.id   AF-A0A381WNT8-F1
#
_cell.length_a   1.000
_cell.length_b   1.000
_cell.length_c   1.000
_cell.angle_alpha   90.00
_cell.angle_beta   90.00
_cell.angle_gamma   90.00
#
_symmetry.space_group_name_H-M   'P 1'
#
loop_
_entity.id
_entity.type
_entity.pdbx_description
1 polymer ?
#
loop_
_entity_poly.entity_id
_entity_poly.type
_entity_poly.pdbx_seq_one_letter_code
_entity_poly.pdbx_strand_id
1 'polypeptide(L)'
;MTKANPNTCPHCGSSNSGATFGFNPQPVNDDETLIHDVLFACADCDGQWAALGFVMIAQRNGGEPSKEAQEALAEAVLAAEELRIEPLDWEGNPI
;
A
#
# COMPACT_ATOMS: atom_id res chain seq x y z
N MET A 1 4.93 -8.55 -19.65
CA MET A 1 5.40 -8.44 -18.25
C MET A 1 4.16 -8.22 -17.40
N THR A 2 3.91 -9.08 -16.42
CA THR A 2 2.80 -8.88 -15.48
C THR A 2 3.11 -7.64 -14.66
N LYS A 3 2.23 -6.64 -14.66
CA LYS A 3 2.41 -5.41 -13.87
C LYS A 3 2.42 -5.80 -12.39
N ALA A 4 3.36 -5.24 -11.61
CA ALA A 4 3.40 -5.45 -10.16
C ALA A 4 2.03 -5.11 -9.54
N ASN A 5 1.52 -5.97 -8.67
CA ASN A 5 0.24 -5.79 -7.99
C ASN A 5 0.45 -6.00 -6.48
N PRO A 6 0.32 -4.97 -5.65
CA PRO A 6 0.53 -5.08 -4.22
C PRO A 6 -0.58 -5.85 -3.50
N ASN A 7 -1.74 -6.02 -4.15
CA ASN A 7 -2.88 -6.76 -3.62
C ASN A 7 -2.82 -8.26 -3.95
N THR A 8 -1.69 -8.77 -4.45
CA THR A 8 -1.48 -10.19 -4.69
C THR A 8 -0.23 -10.62 -3.94
N CYS A 9 -0.40 -11.59 -3.04
CA CYS A 9 0.69 -12.11 -2.23
C CYS A 9 1.78 -12.68 -3.14
N PRO A 10 3.04 -12.20 -3.05
CA PRO A 10 4.13 -12.72 -3.87
C PRO A 10 4.59 -14.11 -3.43
N HIS A 11 4.22 -14.55 -2.21
CA HIS A 11 4.60 -15.86 -1.67
C HIS A 11 3.69 -16.99 -2.18
N CYS A 12 2.36 -16.77 -2.22
CA CYS A 12 1.39 -17.82 -2.54
C CYS A 12 0.42 -17.48 -3.68
N GLY A 13 0.44 -16.25 -4.20
CA GLY A 13 -0.45 -15.79 -5.28
C GLY A 13 -1.87 -15.46 -4.85
N SER A 14 -2.21 -15.54 -3.56
CA SER A 14 -3.53 -15.16 -3.05
C SER A 14 -3.79 -13.66 -3.13
N SER A 15 -5.04 -13.26 -3.40
CA SER A 15 -5.49 -11.88 -3.28
C SER A 15 -6.07 -11.53 -1.90
N ASN A 16 -6.14 -12.49 -0.98
CA ASN A 16 -6.58 -12.28 0.40
C ASN A 16 -5.46 -11.61 1.20
N SER A 17 -5.30 -10.31 0.95
CA SER A 17 -4.21 -9.48 1.48
C SER A 17 -4.76 -8.20 2.09
N GLY A 18 -4.00 -7.63 3.01
CA GLY A 18 -4.34 -6.36 3.65
C GLY A 18 -3.11 -5.53 3.94
N ALA A 19 -3.24 -4.22 3.82
CA ALA A 19 -2.24 -3.27 4.30
C ALA A 19 -2.16 -3.34 5.83
N THR A 20 -0.94 -3.47 6.36
CA THR A 20 -0.69 -3.61 7.81
C THR A 20 0.00 -2.40 8.41
N PHE A 21 0.85 -1.75 7.62
CA PHE A 21 1.57 -0.55 8.02
C PHE A 21 1.83 0.31 6.79
N GLY A 22 1.99 1.61 6.97
CA GLY A 22 2.53 2.42 5.88
C GLY A 22 3.31 3.60 6.41
N PHE A 23 4.12 4.17 5.54
CA PHE A 23 5.14 5.15 5.88
C PHE A 23 4.77 6.51 5.33
N ASN A 24 5.44 7.54 5.85
CA ASN A 24 5.29 8.93 5.45
C ASN A 24 3.81 9.38 5.37
N PRO A 25 3.04 9.29 6.48
CA PRO A 25 1.64 9.70 6.49
C PRO A 25 1.53 11.22 6.27
N GLN A 26 0.71 11.62 5.32
CA GLN A 26 0.44 13.01 4.98
C GLN A 26 -1.06 13.29 5.14
N PRO A 27 -1.48 13.96 6.22
CA PRO A 27 -2.88 14.34 6.40
C PRO A 27 -3.33 15.22 5.23
N VAL A 28 -4.45 14.84 4.60
CA VAL A 28 -5.12 15.67 3.59
C VAL A 28 -6.15 16.55 4.27
N ASN A 29 -6.97 15.96 5.15
CA ASN A 29 -7.96 16.64 5.98
C ASN A 29 -8.18 15.86 7.29
N ASP A 30 -9.25 16.19 8.03
CA ASP A 30 -9.54 15.60 9.34
C ASP A 30 -9.86 14.10 9.32
N ASP A 31 -10.26 13.55 8.17
CA ASP A 31 -10.66 12.14 8.00
C ASP A 31 -9.66 11.32 7.17
N GLU A 32 -8.94 11.97 6.25
CA GLU A 32 -8.20 11.32 5.18
C GLU A 32 -6.70 11.60 5.26
N THR A 33 -5.90 10.55 5.06
CA THR A 33 -4.44 10.61 5.10
C THR A 33 -3.87 9.84 3.93
N LEU A 34 -2.95 10.45 3.19
CA LEU A 34 -2.14 9.75 2.19
C LEU A 34 -1.03 8.97 2.88
N ILE A 35 -0.82 7.74 2.45
CA ILE A 35 0.18 6.83 2.98
C ILE A 35 1.00 6.28 1.81
N HIS A 36 2.32 6.23 2.00
CA HIS A 36 3.29 5.75 1.02
C HIS A 36 3.97 4.45 1.49
N ASP A 37 4.55 3.72 0.54
CA ASP A 37 5.46 2.59 0.77
C ASP A 37 4.88 1.48 1.67
N VAL A 38 3.64 1.08 1.41
CA VAL A 38 2.84 0.29 2.35
C VAL A 38 3.35 -1.15 2.54
N LEU A 39 3.36 -1.62 3.79
CA LEU A 39 3.51 -3.05 4.11
C LEU A 39 2.17 -3.77 3.99
N PHE A 40 2.22 -4.96 3.43
CA PHE A 40 1.08 -5.86 3.30
C PHE A 40 1.37 -7.20 3.99
N ALA A 41 0.30 -7.87 4.40
CA ALA A 41 0.32 -9.25 4.83
C ALA A 41 -0.76 -10.05 4.09
N CYS A 42 -0.49 -11.34 3.88
CA CYS A 42 -1.45 -12.29 3.34
C CYS A 42 -2.16 -13.04 4.46
N ALA A 43 -3.48 -13.04 4.45
CA ALA A 43 -4.27 -13.75 5.44
C ALA A 43 -4.28 -15.28 5.26
N ASP A 44 -3.82 -15.79 4.10
CA ASP A 44 -3.83 -17.23 3.81
C ASP A 44 -2.51 -17.93 4.13
N CYS A 45 -1.37 -17.22 4.07
CA CYS A 45 -0.04 -17.80 4.29
C CYS A 45 0.84 -17.03 5.26
N ASP A 46 0.31 -15.95 5.87
CA ASP A 46 0.99 -15.04 6.78
C ASP A 46 2.24 -14.35 6.21
N GLY A 47 2.53 -14.52 4.91
CA GLY A 47 3.63 -13.88 4.22
C GLY A 47 3.47 -12.36 4.17
N GLN A 48 4.57 -11.64 4.32
CA GLN A 48 4.62 -10.18 4.31
C GLN A 48 5.42 -9.67 3.12
N TRP A 49 5.11 -8.45 2.66
CA TRP A 49 5.87 -7.76 1.61
C TRP A 49 5.74 -6.25 1.75
N ALA A 50 6.78 -5.53 1.32
CA ALA A 50 6.74 -4.08 1.14
C ALA A 50 6.33 -3.74 -0.30
N ALA A 51 5.44 -2.76 -0.45
CA ALA A 51 5.04 -2.19 -1.73
C ALA A 51 5.61 -0.77 -1.86
N LEU A 52 6.87 -0.68 -2.28
CA LEU A 52 7.56 0.60 -2.46
C LEU A 52 7.01 1.34 -3.68
N GLY A 53 6.79 2.65 -3.55
CA GLY A 53 6.12 3.46 -4.56
C GLY A 53 4.59 3.26 -4.60
N PHE A 54 4.02 2.42 -3.71
CA PHE A 54 2.57 2.34 -3.55
C PHE A 54 2.06 3.52 -2.73
N VAL A 55 0.98 4.14 -3.20
CA VAL A 55 0.29 5.23 -2.51
C VAL A 55 -1.17 4.86 -2.31
N MET A 56 -1.69 5.11 -1.12
CA MET A 56 -3.10 4.91 -0.82
C MET A 56 -3.65 6.02 0.07
N ILE A 57 -4.98 6.16 0.05
CA ILE A 57 -5.72 6.97 1.00
C ILE A 57 -6.19 6.04 2.13
N ALA A 58 -5.81 6.38 3.35
CA ALA A 58 -6.43 5.83 4.56
C ALA A 58 -7.51 6.80 5.04
N GLN A 59 -8.68 6.25 5.36
CA GLN A 59 -9.84 7.01 5.85
C GLN A 59 -10.33 6.42 7.16
N ARG A 60 -10.78 7.26 8.09
CA ARG A 60 -11.30 6.77 9.38
C ARG A 60 -12.75 6.36 9.31
N ASN A 61 -13.58 7.17 8.65
CA ASN A 61 -15.03 6.98 8.64
C ASN A 61 -15.54 6.11 7.46
N GLY A 62 -14.63 5.71 6.56
CA GLY A 62 -14.97 4.98 5.33
C GLY A 62 -15.80 5.80 4.36
N GLY A 63 -16.26 5.16 3.27
CA GLY A 63 -17.01 5.83 2.21
C GLY A 63 -16.14 6.14 0.98
N GLU A 64 -16.62 7.04 0.14
CA GLU A 64 -15.88 7.47 -1.05
C GLU A 64 -14.86 8.55 -0.66
N PRO A 65 -13.62 8.49 -1.15
CA PRO A 65 -12.64 9.55 -0.95
C PRO A 65 -13.10 10.92 -1.41
N SER A 66 -12.78 11.95 -0.62
CA SER A 66 -13.06 13.32 -1.01
C SER A 66 -12.32 13.68 -2.30
N LYS A 67 -12.83 14.69 -3.00
CA LYS A 67 -12.17 15.19 -4.20
C LYS A 67 -10.73 15.66 -3.94
N GLU A 68 -10.50 16.30 -2.79
CA GLU A 68 -9.19 16.76 -2.36
C GLU A 68 -8.21 15.59 -2.18
N ALA A 69 -8.65 14.52 -1.52
CA ALA A 69 -7.83 13.32 -1.34
C ALA A 69 -7.57 12.58 -2.65
N GLN A 70 -8.54 12.55 -3.57
CA GLN A 70 -8.35 11.98 -4.91
C GLN A 70 -7.33 12.78 -5.74
N GLU A 71 -7.38 14.11 -5.69
CA GLU A 71 -6.42 14.99 -6.37
C GLU A 71 -5.02 14.82 -5.78
N ALA A 72 -4.91 14.82 -4.45
CA ALA A 72 -3.64 14.59 -3.75
C ALA A 72 -3.07 13.19 -4.04
N LEU A 73 -3.91 12.16 -4.13
CA LEU A 73 -3.50 10.82 -4.53
C LEU A 73 -2.95 10.81 -5.97
N ALA A 74 -3.61 11.49 -6.90
CA ALA A 74 -3.15 11.55 -8.29
C ALA A 74 -1.78 12.22 -8.40
N GLU A 75 -1.56 13.33 -7.67
CA GLU A 75 -0.25 13.99 -7.61
C GLU A 75 0.81 13.11 -6.97
N ALA A 76 0.49 12.45 -5.86
CA ALA A 76 1.41 11.55 -5.17
C ALA A 76 1.80 10.34 -6.03
N VAL A 77 0.85 9.74 -6.77
CA VAL A 77 1.12 8.64 -7.70
C VAL A 77 2.02 9.07 -8.86
N LEU A 78 1.91 10.32 -9.33
CA LEU A 78 2.80 10.86 -10.37
C LEU A 78 4.22 11.14 -9.85
N ALA A 79 4.34 11.49 -8.56
CA ALA A 79 5.62 11.75 -7.91
C ALA A 79 6.30 10.49 -7.37
N ALA A 80 5.55 9.41 -7.18
CA ALA A 80 6.05 8.16 -6.63
C ALA A 80 7.04 7.46 -7.58
N GLU A 81 7.97 6.72 -6.98
CA GLU A 81 8.83 5.80 -7.73
C GLU A 81 8.00 4.70 -8.42
N GLU A 82 8.62 4.00 -9.37
CA GLU A 82 8.00 2.81 -9.95
C GLU A 82 7.68 1.79 -8.86
N LEU A 83 6.46 1.24 -8.90
CA LEU A 83 6.00 0.25 -7.93
C LEU A 83 6.92 -0.97 -7.91
N ARG A 84 7.50 -1.26 -6.74
CA ARG A 84 8.32 -2.44 -6.47
C ARG A 84 7.72 -3.24 -5.32
N ILE A 85 7.70 -4.56 -5.47
CA ILE A 85 7.21 -5.50 -4.46
C ILE A 85 8.41 -6.26 -3.91
N GLU A 86 8.64 -6.15 -2.61
CA GLU A 86 9.75 -6.80 -1.91
C GLU A 86 9.18 -7.78 -0.86
N PRO A 87 9.19 -9.09 -1.13
CA PRO A 87 8.81 -10.11 -0.15
C PRO A 87 9.73 -10.06 1.08
N LEU A 88 9.16 -10.23 2.27
CA LEU A 88 9.89 -10.17 3.54
C LEU A 88 9.90 -11.52 4.25
N ASP A 89 10.96 -11.77 5.03
CA ASP A 89 11.07 -12.87 5.98
C ASP A 89 10.31 -12.59 7.28
N TRP A 90 10.38 -13.54 8.22
CA TRP A 90 9.68 -13.43 9.51
C TRP A 90 10.25 -12.35 10.44
N GLU A 91 11.47 -11.86 10.18
CA GLU A 91 12.09 -10.73 10.88
C GLU A 91 11.79 -9.39 10.19
N GLY A 92 11.15 -9.41 9.02
CA GLY A 92 10.85 -8.24 8.21
C GLY A 92 11.99 -7.82 7.28
N ASN A 93 12.97 -8.68 7.03
CA ASN A 93 14.05 -8.43 6.07
C ASN A 93 13.66 -8.90 4.66
N PRO A 94 14.14 -8.24 3.58
CA PRO A 94 13.92 -8.71 2.21
C PRO A 94 14.49 -10.12 1.97
N ILE A 95 13.74 -10.95 1.22
CA ILE A 95 14.14 -12.32 0.80
C ILE A 95 14.74 -12.32 -0.62
#